data_AF-A0A966S3T6-F1
#
_entry.id   AF-A0A966S3T6-F1
#
_cell.length_a   1.000
_cell.length_b   1.000
_cell.length_c   1.000
_cell.angle_alpha   90.00
_cell.angle_beta   90.00
_cell.angle_gamma   90.00
#
_symmetry.space_group_name_H-M   'P 1'
#
loop_
_entity.id
_entity.type
_entity.pdbx_description
1 polymer ?
#
loop_
_entity_poly.entity_id
_entity_poly.type
_entity_poly.pdbx_seq_one_letter_code
_entity_poly.pdbx_strand_id
1 'polypeptide(L)'
;MESSSKLSISFCMEGFSIFTKRNVLAPSVMLVIDELVWQNANALIQTNPNWKGIMIQAIAPSQFVLRGYLETIDQQAELLEYIALNFTYLNQLKNELVINSLVQQRIQSLLTRSGFGSITFNYSLGELVLSGPVEKEQERSYKKILDEVKEVKGVENVESIVTFTSASSARIDLTSKYQVMGSSIKDGKEAFVLINGKILSAGKMLDGMSITGITTKEIFLEKDGVK
;
A
#
# COMPACT_ATOMS: atom_id res chain seq x y z
N MET A 1 -24.77 -26.78 17.25
CA MET A 1 -24.59 -27.46 15.95
C MET A 1 -23.42 -28.41 16.13
N GLU A 2 -23.68 -29.70 16.32
CA GLU A 2 -22.60 -30.71 16.30
C GLU A 2 -22.01 -30.75 14.89
N SER A 3 -20.69 -30.61 14.81
CA SER A 3 -19.91 -30.70 13.57
C SER A 3 -20.31 -31.95 12.77
N SER A 4 -20.86 -31.72 11.56
CA SER A 4 -21.37 -32.76 10.66
C SER A 4 -20.36 -33.89 10.39
N SER A 5 -19.06 -33.59 10.48
CA SER A 5 -17.98 -34.55 10.26
C SER A 5 -17.83 -35.55 11.41
N LYS A 6 -18.14 -35.13 12.64
CA LYS A 6 -18.10 -35.98 13.84
C LYS A 6 -19.20 -37.05 13.80
N LEU A 7 -20.41 -36.65 13.36
CA LEU A 7 -21.53 -37.57 13.16
C LEU A 7 -21.22 -38.61 12.09
N SER A 8 -20.59 -38.22 10.97
CA SER A 8 -20.26 -39.16 9.90
C SER A 8 -19.19 -40.20 10.31
N ILE A 9 -18.18 -39.81 11.09
CA ILE A 9 -17.15 -40.74 11.57
C ILE A 9 -17.69 -41.68 12.65
N SER A 10 -18.50 -41.16 13.59
CA SER A 10 -19.13 -41.99 14.62
C SER A 10 -20.09 -43.01 14.01
N PHE A 11 -20.87 -42.62 13.01
CA PHE A 11 -21.79 -43.51 12.29
C PHE A 11 -21.04 -44.58 11.47
N CYS A 12 -19.90 -44.23 10.85
CA CYS A 12 -19.07 -45.21 10.14
C CYS A 12 -18.41 -46.23 11.09
N MET A 13 -18.06 -45.83 12.31
CA MET A 13 -17.46 -46.72 13.32
C MET A 13 -18.49 -47.62 13.98
N GLU A 14 -19.73 -47.17 14.19
CA GLU A 14 -20.83 -48.01 14.69
C GLU A 14 -21.24 -49.11 13.70
N GLY A 15 -21.12 -48.86 12.39
CA GLY A 15 -21.31 -49.87 11.33
C GLY A 15 -20.29 -51.02 11.34
N PHE A 16 -19.19 -50.91 12.11
CA PHE A 16 -18.14 -51.92 12.23
C PHE A 16 -18.26 -52.85 13.45
N SER A 17 -19.39 -52.81 14.19
CA SER A 17 -19.65 -53.64 15.38
C SER A 17 -19.94 -55.13 15.09
N ILE A 18 -19.21 -55.77 14.16
CA ILE A 18 -19.27 -57.24 13.96
C ILE A 18 -17.95 -57.93 14.37
N PHE A 19 -16.87 -57.19 14.64
CA PHE A 19 -15.62 -57.82 15.10
C PHE A 19 -15.25 -57.46 16.54
N THR A 20 -15.31 -58.52 17.36
CA THR A 20 -14.48 -58.80 18.55
C THR A 20 -14.80 -58.11 19.88
N LYS A 21 -15.52 -58.88 20.72
CA LYS A 21 -15.21 -59.00 22.15
C LYS A 21 -13.73 -59.36 22.34
N ARG A 22 -12.86 -58.37 22.54
CA ARG A 22 -11.57 -58.54 23.23
C ARG A 22 -11.22 -57.21 23.88
N ASN A 23 -11.06 -57.23 25.21
CA ASN A 23 -10.41 -56.19 25.98
C ASN A 23 -9.05 -55.86 25.34
N VAL A 24 -9.00 -54.78 24.58
CA VAL A 24 -7.76 -54.13 24.18
C VAL A 24 -7.83 -52.76 24.80
N LEU A 25 -6.90 -52.49 25.73
CA LEU A 25 -6.56 -51.15 26.17
C LEU A 25 -6.04 -50.39 24.94
N ALA A 26 -6.94 -49.92 24.09
CA ALA A 26 -6.61 -48.96 23.06
C ALA A 26 -6.22 -47.66 23.79
N PRO A 27 -5.06 -47.05 23.51
CA PRO A 27 -4.82 -45.69 23.95
C PRO A 27 -6.02 -44.87 23.44
N SER A 28 -6.68 -44.16 24.35
CA SER A 28 -7.85 -43.34 24.02
C SER A 28 -7.49 -42.47 22.83
N VAL A 29 -7.96 -42.83 21.63
CA VAL A 29 -7.70 -42.05 20.42
C VAL A 29 -8.54 -40.80 20.58
N MET A 30 -7.92 -39.74 21.10
CA MET A 30 -8.58 -38.48 21.33
C MET A 30 -8.88 -37.87 19.96
N LEU A 31 -10.15 -37.92 19.56
CA LEU A 31 -10.64 -37.24 18.36
C LEU A 31 -10.54 -35.74 18.59
N VAL A 32 -9.60 -35.09 17.91
CA VAL A 32 -9.43 -33.65 17.90
C VAL A 32 -10.37 -33.04 16.87
N ILE A 33 -11.13 -32.02 17.27
CA ILE A 33 -11.93 -31.21 16.33
C ILE A 33 -11.19 -29.91 16.12
N ASP A 34 -10.57 -29.74 14.95
CA ASP A 34 -9.81 -28.53 14.62
C ASP A 34 -10.64 -27.25 14.76
N GLU A 35 -11.94 -27.33 14.46
CA GLU A 35 -12.87 -26.21 14.63
C GLU A 35 -12.94 -25.71 16.08
N LEU A 36 -13.03 -26.63 17.04
CA LEU A 36 -13.01 -26.25 18.45
C LEU A 36 -11.65 -25.70 18.88
N VAL A 37 -10.57 -26.24 18.30
CA VAL A 37 -9.20 -25.79 18.61
C VAL A 37 -9.02 -24.32 18.21
N TRP A 38 -9.31 -23.95 16.96
CA TRP A 38 -9.09 -22.58 16.52
C TRP A 38 -10.12 -21.60 17.10
N GLN A 39 -11.36 -22.03 17.35
CA GLN A 39 -12.38 -21.18 17.99
C GLN A 39 -11.98 -20.82 19.42
N ASN A 40 -11.52 -21.79 20.21
CA ASN A 40 -11.06 -21.55 21.57
C ASN A 40 -9.81 -20.66 21.60
N ALA A 41 -8.85 -20.90 20.70
CA ALA A 41 -7.67 -20.05 20.58
C ALA A 41 -8.05 -18.60 20.24
N ASN A 42 -8.96 -18.39 19.29
CA ASN A 42 -9.42 -17.05 18.93
C ASN A 42 -10.17 -16.37 20.08
N ALA A 43 -10.99 -17.10 20.83
CA ALA A 43 -11.67 -16.54 22.00
C ALA A 43 -10.67 -15.99 23.02
N LEU A 44 -9.51 -16.65 23.20
CA LEU A 44 -8.43 -16.17 24.06
C LEU A 44 -7.69 -14.96 23.44
N ILE A 45 -7.32 -15.02 22.16
CA ILE A 45 -6.60 -13.93 21.46
C ILE A 45 -7.42 -12.63 21.51
N GLN A 46 -8.73 -12.72 21.29
CA GLN A 46 -9.63 -11.55 21.25
C GLN A 46 -9.83 -10.89 22.62
N THR A 47 -9.35 -11.49 23.72
CA THR A 47 -9.34 -10.82 25.03
C THR A 47 -8.32 -9.69 25.11
N ASN A 48 -7.27 -9.71 24.27
CA ASN A 48 -6.27 -8.66 24.22
C ASN A 48 -6.66 -7.60 23.16
N PRO A 49 -6.88 -6.33 23.54
CA PRO A 49 -7.23 -5.28 22.60
C PRO A 49 -6.14 -4.98 21.55
N ASN A 50 -4.88 -5.34 21.81
CA ASN A 50 -3.77 -5.14 20.88
C ASN A 50 -3.76 -6.16 19.73
N TRP A 51 -4.52 -7.25 19.83
CA TRP A 51 -4.58 -8.32 18.82
C TRP A 51 -5.94 -8.36 18.09
N LYS A 52 -6.64 -7.24 18.08
CA LYS A 52 -7.87 -7.08 17.29
C LYS A 52 -7.55 -7.32 15.81
N GLY A 53 -8.35 -8.18 15.17
CA GLY A 53 -8.12 -8.60 13.78
C GLY A 53 -7.12 -9.74 13.60
N ILE A 54 -6.51 -10.24 14.67
CA ILE A 54 -5.71 -11.47 14.64
C ILE A 54 -6.60 -12.69 14.81
N MET A 55 -6.39 -13.71 13.98
CA MET A 55 -7.16 -14.94 14.03
C MET A 55 -6.38 -16.16 13.56
N ILE A 56 -6.69 -17.30 14.14
CA ILE A 56 -6.29 -18.62 13.70
C ILE A 56 -7.47 -19.28 12.98
N GLN A 57 -7.19 -19.92 11.85
CA GLN A 57 -8.16 -20.74 11.12
C GLN A 57 -7.53 -22.08 10.73
N ALA A 58 -8.36 -23.13 10.63
CA ALA A 58 -7.96 -24.36 9.97
C ALA A 58 -8.25 -24.26 8.46
N ILE A 59 -7.24 -24.49 7.63
CA ILE A 59 -7.39 -24.52 6.15
C ILE A 59 -7.56 -25.95 5.61
N ALA A 60 -7.14 -26.93 6.39
CA ALA A 60 -7.30 -28.35 6.16
C ALA A 60 -7.17 -29.08 7.51
N PRO A 61 -7.51 -30.38 7.61
CA PRO A 61 -7.32 -31.14 8.83
C PRO A 61 -5.88 -31.05 9.35
N SER A 62 -5.74 -30.64 10.62
CA SER A 62 -4.46 -30.42 11.31
C SER A 62 -3.54 -29.39 10.62
N GLN A 63 -4.09 -28.43 9.88
CA GLN A 63 -3.36 -27.33 9.27
C GLN A 63 -3.97 -25.99 9.68
N PHE A 64 -3.26 -25.27 10.56
CA PHE A 64 -3.70 -24.00 11.10
C PHE A 64 -2.91 -22.84 10.50
N VAL A 65 -3.55 -21.69 10.36
CA VAL A 65 -2.91 -20.46 9.88
C VAL A 65 -3.28 -19.31 10.78
N LEU A 66 -2.26 -18.61 11.28
CA LEU A 66 -2.38 -17.37 12.04
C LEU A 66 -2.31 -16.18 11.07
N ARG A 67 -3.36 -15.36 11.01
CA ARG A 67 -3.53 -14.24 10.08
C ARG A 67 -3.92 -12.97 10.82
N GLY A 68 -3.65 -11.84 10.18
CA GLY A 68 -4.04 -10.52 10.64
C GLY A 68 -2.91 -9.51 10.55
N TYR A 69 -3.21 -8.30 11.00
CA TYR A 69 -2.32 -7.15 10.95
C TYR A 69 -1.89 -6.75 12.37
N LEU A 70 -0.61 -6.48 12.53
CA LEU A 70 -0.02 -5.90 13.74
C LEU A 70 0.72 -4.62 13.37
N GLU A 71 0.85 -3.69 14.30
CA GLU A 71 1.55 -2.44 14.04
C GLU A 71 3.08 -2.63 14.05
N THR A 72 3.60 -3.35 15.05
CA THR A 72 5.03 -3.42 15.34
C THR A 72 5.54 -4.85 15.47
N ILE A 73 6.87 -5.00 15.33
CA ILE A 73 7.57 -6.25 15.58
C ILE A 73 7.44 -6.68 17.04
N ASP A 74 7.40 -5.72 17.98
CA ASP A 74 7.24 -6.00 19.41
C ASP A 74 5.88 -6.64 19.70
N GLN A 75 4.81 -6.14 19.09
CA GLN A 75 3.49 -6.76 19.19
C GLN A 75 3.48 -8.17 18.60
N GLN A 76 4.23 -8.41 17.52
CA GLN A 76 4.38 -9.75 16.95
C GLN A 76 5.09 -10.68 17.92
N ALA A 77 6.19 -10.24 18.54
CA ALA A 77 6.92 -11.05 19.51
C ALA A 77 6.03 -11.42 20.70
N GLU A 78 5.30 -10.44 21.26
CA GLU A 78 4.36 -10.64 22.37
C GLU A 78 3.26 -11.65 22.00
N LEU A 79 2.64 -11.50 20.83
CA LEU A 79 1.63 -12.42 20.35
C LEU A 79 2.20 -13.83 20.16
N LEU A 80 3.36 -13.97 19.54
CA LEU A 80 3.95 -15.28 19.28
C LEU A 80 4.33 -16.01 20.57
N GLU A 81 4.81 -15.29 21.58
CA GLU A 81 5.03 -15.85 22.93
C GLU A 81 3.71 -16.31 23.56
N TYR A 82 2.66 -15.48 23.49
CA TYR A 82 1.34 -15.85 24.00
C TYR A 82 0.79 -17.09 23.30
N ILE A 83 0.88 -17.15 21.97
CA ILE A 83 0.47 -18.31 21.19
C ILE A 83 1.29 -19.55 21.56
N ALA A 84 2.61 -19.42 21.75
CA ALA A 84 3.47 -20.53 22.14
C ALA A 84 3.06 -21.15 23.49
N LEU A 85 2.52 -20.36 24.41
CA LEU A 85 2.06 -20.83 25.72
C LEU A 85 0.64 -21.40 25.68
N ASN A 86 -0.22 -20.91 24.79
CA ASN A 86 -1.67 -21.17 24.85
C ASN A 86 -2.20 -22.04 23.69
N PHE A 87 -1.41 -22.29 22.64
CA PHE A 87 -1.84 -23.07 21.49
C PHE A 87 -1.10 -24.40 21.41
N THR A 88 -1.81 -25.52 21.59
CA THR A 88 -1.20 -26.86 21.67
C THR A 88 -0.55 -27.32 20.35
N TYR A 89 -1.04 -26.84 19.20
CA TYR A 89 -0.67 -27.36 17.87
C TYR A 89 0.31 -26.45 17.12
N LEU A 90 1.29 -25.86 17.81
CA LEU A 90 2.26 -24.91 17.20
C LEU A 90 2.96 -25.44 15.96
N ASN A 91 3.36 -26.72 15.96
CA ASN A 91 4.05 -27.33 14.84
C ASN A 91 3.20 -27.40 13.56
N GLN A 92 1.88 -27.20 13.69
CA GLN A 92 0.90 -27.21 12.61
C GLN A 92 0.40 -25.78 12.28
N LEU A 93 0.91 -24.76 12.99
CA LEU A 93 0.51 -23.38 12.84
C LEU A 93 1.45 -22.63 11.89
N LYS A 94 0.94 -22.24 10.73
CA LYS A 94 1.63 -21.36 9.80
C LYS A 94 1.41 -19.90 10.19
N ASN A 95 2.50 -19.14 10.33
CA ASN A 95 2.43 -17.70 10.59
C ASN A 95 2.32 -16.93 9.27
N GLU A 96 1.21 -16.22 9.07
CA GLU A 96 0.95 -15.32 7.95
C GLU A 96 0.61 -13.89 8.41
N LEU A 97 1.08 -13.50 9.60
CA LEU A 97 0.92 -12.14 10.11
C LEU A 97 1.61 -11.10 9.21
N VAL A 98 0.97 -9.95 9.09
CA VAL A 98 1.51 -8.75 8.43
C VAL A 98 1.86 -7.72 9.49
N ILE A 99 3.05 -7.13 9.40
CA ILE A 99 3.50 -6.08 10.33
C ILE A 99 3.53 -4.75 9.58
N ASN A 100 2.68 -3.80 9.99
CA ASN A 100 2.47 -2.55 9.27
C ASN A 100 3.75 -1.72 9.16
N SER A 101 4.51 -1.59 10.25
CA SER A 101 5.79 -0.88 10.24
C SER A 101 6.80 -1.44 9.22
N LEU A 102 6.84 -2.77 9.03
CA LEU A 102 7.71 -3.39 8.03
C LEU A 102 7.22 -3.12 6.60
N VAL A 103 5.92 -3.16 6.36
CA VAL A 103 5.33 -2.84 5.06
C VAL A 103 5.59 -1.37 4.72
N GLN A 104 5.36 -0.46 5.67
CA GLN A 104 5.64 0.97 5.52
C GLN A 104 7.12 1.24 5.21
N GLN A 105 8.04 0.62 5.94
CA GLN A 105 9.48 0.72 5.65
C GLN A 105 9.83 0.23 4.24
N ARG A 106 9.21 -0.87 3.80
CA ARG A 106 9.42 -1.41 2.46
C ARG A 106 8.91 -0.47 1.38
N ILE A 107 7.71 0.08 1.53
CA ILE A 107 7.12 1.05 0.60
C ILE A 107 7.96 2.32 0.54
N GLN A 108 8.35 2.88 1.69
CA GLN A 108 9.22 4.05 1.76
C GLN A 108 10.54 3.81 1.02
N SER A 109 11.17 2.66 1.23
CA SER A 109 12.41 2.29 0.54
C SER A 109 12.22 2.21 -0.98
N LEU A 110 11.11 1.63 -1.45
CA LEU A 110 10.77 1.54 -2.88
C LEU A 110 10.57 2.92 -3.50
N LEU A 111 9.85 3.82 -2.84
CA LEU A 111 9.62 5.18 -3.33
C LEU A 111 10.92 5.98 -3.38
N THR A 112 11.68 6.01 -2.28
CA THR A 112 12.92 6.78 -2.18
C THR A 112 13.98 6.30 -3.18
N ARG A 113 14.23 4.99 -3.29
CA ARG A 113 15.24 4.46 -4.22
C ARG A 113 14.92 4.73 -5.68
N SER A 114 13.63 4.95 -5.99
CA SER A 114 13.12 5.13 -7.35
C SER A 114 12.95 6.60 -7.73
N GLY A 115 13.40 7.52 -6.85
CA GLY A 115 13.33 8.97 -7.10
C GLY A 115 12.00 9.62 -6.71
N PHE A 116 11.07 8.87 -6.09
CA PHE A 116 9.74 9.35 -5.71
C PHE A 116 9.64 9.71 -4.22
N GLY A 117 10.73 10.22 -3.63
CA GLY A 117 10.77 10.58 -2.20
C GLY A 117 9.82 11.72 -1.80
N SER A 118 9.30 12.50 -2.76
CA SER A 118 8.29 13.54 -2.54
C SER A 118 6.86 12.99 -2.40
N ILE A 119 6.63 11.73 -2.74
CA ILE A 119 5.33 11.07 -2.58
C ILE A 119 5.17 10.69 -1.12
N THR A 120 4.12 11.21 -0.50
CA THR A 120 3.68 10.78 0.83
C THR A 120 2.71 9.62 0.70
N PHE A 121 2.64 8.79 1.73
CA PHE A 121 1.70 7.69 1.77
C PHE A 121 1.12 7.46 3.15
N ASN A 122 -0.08 6.90 3.17
CA ASN A 122 -0.69 6.33 4.36
C ASN A 122 -0.93 4.84 4.11
N TYR A 123 -0.49 4.00 5.03
CA TYR A 123 -0.72 2.56 4.97
C TYR A 123 -1.32 2.07 6.29
N SER A 124 -2.46 1.38 6.20
CA SER A 124 -3.16 0.77 7.32
C SER A 124 -3.95 -0.45 6.86
N LEU A 125 -3.81 -1.58 7.56
CA LEU A 125 -4.62 -2.79 7.36
C LEU A 125 -4.73 -3.26 5.89
N GLY A 126 -3.63 -3.16 5.15
CA GLY A 126 -3.56 -3.54 3.74
C GLY A 126 -4.07 -2.50 2.74
N GLU A 127 -4.57 -1.37 3.22
CA GLU A 127 -4.91 -0.22 2.39
C GLU A 127 -3.73 0.74 2.29
N LEU A 128 -3.33 1.09 1.07
CA LEU A 128 -2.29 2.06 0.77
C LEU A 128 -2.86 3.22 -0.04
N VAL A 129 -2.66 4.44 0.45
CA VAL A 129 -2.97 5.66 -0.29
C VAL A 129 -1.67 6.42 -0.58
N LEU A 130 -1.41 6.70 -1.85
CA LEU A 130 -0.24 7.44 -2.35
C LEU A 130 -0.68 8.85 -2.80
N SER A 131 0.03 9.89 -2.34
CA SER A 131 -0.29 11.28 -2.68
C SER A 131 0.96 12.13 -2.86
N GLY A 132 0.86 13.17 -3.70
CA GLY A 132 1.96 14.13 -3.90
C GLY A 132 2.21 14.45 -5.38
N PRO A 133 3.15 15.37 -5.65
CA PRO A 133 3.50 15.75 -7.01
C PRO A 133 4.40 14.70 -7.67
N VAL A 134 4.14 14.43 -8.94
CA VAL A 134 4.99 13.61 -9.81
C VAL A 134 5.26 14.40 -11.08
N GLU A 135 6.51 14.51 -11.51
CA GLU A 135 6.82 15.16 -12.78
C GLU A 135 6.18 14.39 -13.94
N LYS A 136 5.57 15.09 -14.90
CA LYS A 136 4.89 14.46 -16.04
C LYS A 136 5.83 13.58 -16.85
N GLU A 137 7.10 13.97 -16.95
CA GLU A 137 8.17 13.23 -17.58
C GLU A 137 8.45 11.88 -16.89
N GLN A 138 8.12 11.78 -15.59
CA GLN A 138 8.33 10.59 -14.77
C GLN A 138 7.09 9.67 -14.69
N GLU A 139 5.97 10.01 -15.34
CA GLU A 139 4.71 9.26 -15.25
C GLU A 139 4.88 7.75 -15.53
N ARG A 140 5.66 7.40 -16.56
CA ARG A 140 5.91 6.00 -16.93
C ARG A 140 6.70 5.25 -15.86
N SER A 141 7.68 5.92 -15.25
CA SER A 141 8.47 5.36 -14.16
C SER A 141 7.62 5.22 -12.90
N TYR A 142 6.77 6.19 -12.60
CA TYR A 142 5.84 6.14 -11.47
C TYR A 142 4.87 4.97 -11.60
N LYS A 143 4.26 4.76 -12.78
CA LYS A 143 3.36 3.62 -13.02
C LYS A 143 4.03 2.27 -12.75
N LYS A 144 5.31 2.10 -13.12
CA LYS A 144 6.06 0.87 -12.79
C LYS A 144 6.24 0.69 -11.29
N ILE A 145 6.56 1.76 -10.57
CA ILE A 145 6.70 1.70 -9.12
C ILE A 145 5.36 1.42 -8.44
N LEU A 146 4.26 1.97 -8.97
CA LEU A 146 2.92 1.67 -8.48
C LEU A 146 2.61 0.17 -8.60
N ASP A 147 3.04 -0.49 -9.67
CA ASP A 147 2.89 -1.93 -9.82
C ASP A 147 3.82 -2.72 -8.88
N GLU A 148 5.08 -2.29 -8.69
CA GLU A 148 5.97 -2.90 -7.68
C GLU A 148 5.42 -2.80 -6.26
N VAL A 149 4.76 -1.69 -5.94
CA VAL A 149 4.17 -1.44 -4.62
C VAL A 149 2.95 -2.34 -4.37
N LYS A 150 2.13 -2.61 -5.40
CA LYS A 150 0.99 -3.55 -5.29
C LYS A 150 1.41 -4.98 -4.99
N GLU A 151 2.61 -5.37 -5.41
CA GLU A 151 3.17 -6.71 -5.16
C GLU A 151 3.79 -6.86 -3.77
N VAL A 152 3.83 -5.79 -2.96
CA VAL A 152 4.35 -5.88 -1.58
C VAL A 152 3.39 -6.70 -0.73
N LYS A 153 3.88 -7.83 -0.19
CA LYS A 153 3.10 -8.67 0.72
C LYS A 153 2.52 -7.84 1.87
N GLY A 154 1.21 -7.93 2.06
CA GLY A 154 0.47 -7.16 3.05
C GLY A 154 -0.28 -5.97 2.47
N VAL A 155 0.06 -5.53 1.25
CA VAL A 155 -0.75 -4.56 0.50
C VAL A 155 -1.86 -5.31 -0.22
N GLU A 156 -3.10 -4.92 0.02
CA GLU A 156 -4.30 -5.49 -0.61
C GLU A 156 -4.94 -4.48 -1.57
N ASN A 157 -5.04 -3.22 -1.16
CA ASN A 157 -5.65 -2.15 -1.93
C ASN A 157 -4.68 -0.99 -2.08
N VAL A 158 -4.62 -0.42 -3.30
CA VAL A 158 -3.77 0.74 -3.59
C VAL A 158 -4.58 1.82 -4.29
N GLU A 159 -4.65 2.98 -3.66
CA GLU A 159 -5.21 4.20 -4.23
C GLU A 159 -4.09 5.22 -4.50
N SER A 160 -4.13 5.86 -5.67
CA SER A 160 -3.11 6.82 -6.10
C SER A 160 -3.78 8.14 -6.48
N ILE A 161 -3.62 9.15 -5.62
CA ILE A 161 -4.13 10.52 -5.80
C ILE A 161 -3.00 11.51 -6.12
N VAL A 162 -1.99 11.05 -6.86
CA VAL A 162 -0.84 11.88 -7.27
C VAL A 162 -1.24 12.90 -8.32
N THR A 163 -0.59 14.07 -8.27
CA THR A 163 -0.79 15.15 -9.23
C THR A 163 0.39 15.22 -10.18
N PHE A 164 0.15 15.02 -11.47
CA PHE A 164 1.19 15.18 -12.48
C PHE A 164 1.46 16.66 -12.76
N THR A 165 2.66 17.12 -12.41
CA THR A 165 3.11 18.48 -12.67
C THR A 165 4.09 18.45 -13.85
N SER A 166 3.93 19.35 -14.82
CA SER A 166 5.06 19.69 -15.69
C SER A 166 6.05 20.49 -14.85
N ALA A 167 7.35 20.23 -14.98
CA ALA A 167 8.40 20.91 -14.21
C ALA A 167 8.08 22.41 -14.03
N SER A 168 7.61 22.77 -12.85
CA SER A 168 7.56 24.15 -12.40
C SER A 168 9.00 24.47 -11.99
N SER A 169 9.85 24.73 -12.98
CA SER A 169 11.08 25.48 -12.72
C SER A 169 10.63 26.72 -11.98
N ALA A 170 11.04 26.87 -10.71
CA ALA A 170 10.62 27.94 -9.80
C ALA A 170 10.42 29.27 -10.55
N ARG A 171 9.18 29.53 -10.98
CA ARG A 171 8.87 30.70 -11.82
C ARG A 171 8.89 31.89 -10.91
N ILE A 172 9.75 32.85 -11.20
CA ILE A 172 9.72 34.14 -10.52
C ILE A 172 8.62 34.96 -11.18
N ASP A 173 7.57 35.30 -10.42
CA ASP A 173 6.52 36.19 -10.93
C ASP A 173 7.09 37.61 -11.06
N LEU A 174 7.15 38.09 -12.31
CA LEU A 174 7.61 39.43 -12.67
C LEU A 174 6.48 40.33 -13.17
N THR A 175 5.22 39.95 -12.95
CA THR A 175 4.04 40.69 -13.42
C THR A 175 4.04 42.14 -12.94
N SER A 176 4.49 42.40 -11.71
CA SER A 176 4.58 43.76 -11.17
C SER A 176 5.63 44.64 -11.86
N LYS A 177 6.61 44.03 -12.55
CA LYS A 177 7.74 44.74 -13.17
C LYS A 177 7.45 45.12 -14.63
N TYR A 178 6.55 44.40 -15.29
CA TYR A 178 6.30 44.54 -16.72
C TYR A 178 4.82 44.83 -17.00
N GLN A 179 4.54 46.01 -17.54
CA GLN A 179 3.20 46.33 -18.00
C GLN A 179 3.03 45.83 -19.43
N VAL A 180 2.19 44.81 -19.61
CA VAL A 180 1.76 44.33 -20.92
C VAL A 180 0.60 45.21 -21.40
N MET A 181 0.80 45.88 -22.52
CA MET A 181 -0.18 46.84 -23.07
C MET A 181 -0.99 46.26 -24.24
N GLY A 182 -0.57 45.13 -24.81
CA GLY A 182 -1.30 44.45 -25.88
C GLY A 182 -0.57 43.23 -26.42
N SER A 183 -1.28 42.37 -27.13
CA SER A 183 -0.74 41.21 -27.83
C SER A 183 -1.31 41.13 -29.25
N SER A 184 -0.59 40.45 -30.14
CA SER A 184 -1.01 40.20 -31.52
C SER A 184 -0.88 38.72 -31.86
N ILE A 185 -1.95 38.19 -32.46
CA ILE A 185 -2.06 36.81 -32.92
C ILE A 185 -1.83 36.79 -34.44
N LYS A 186 -0.91 35.94 -34.91
CA LYS A 186 -0.69 35.64 -36.33
C LYS A 186 -0.83 34.12 -36.53
N ASP A 187 -1.67 33.70 -37.47
CA ASP A 187 -1.89 32.28 -37.81
C ASP A 187 -2.31 31.40 -36.60
N GLY A 188 -3.13 31.95 -35.70
CA GLY A 188 -3.61 31.25 -34.50
C GLY A 188 -2.56 31.07 -33.39
N LYS A 189 -1.38 31.69 -33.53
CA LYS A 189 -0.33 31.73 -32.51
C LYS A 189 0.04 33.18 -32.20
N GLU A 190 0.31 33.47 -30.93
CA GLU A 190 0.75 34.80 -30.53
C GLU A 190 2.16 35.07 -31.05
N ALA A 191 2.26 36.06 -31.94
CA ALA A 191 3.50 36.39 -32.62
C ALA A 191 4.23 37.53 -31.91
N PHE A 192 3.49 38.45 -31.30
CA PHE A 192 4.06 39.67 -30.71
C PHE A 192 3.33 40.13 -29.44
N VAL A 193 4.08 40.72 -28.52
CA VAL A 193 3.58 41.37 -27.30
C VAL A 193 4.16 42.77 -27.16
N LEU A 194 3.35 43.71 -26.66
CA LEU A 194 3.75 45.08 -26.39
C LEU A 194 4.02 45.21 -24.88
N ILE A 195 5.29 45.33 -24.50
CA ILE A 195 5.74 45.45 -23.10
C ILE A 195 6.52 46.75 -22.96
N ASN A 196 6.13 47.62 -22.03
CA ASN A 196 6.80 48.90 -21.76
C ASN A 196 7.07 49.73 -23.04
N GLY A 197 6.14 49.70 -24.01
CA GLY A 197 6.22 50.43 -25.27
C GLY A 197 7.01 49.74 -26.39
N LYS A 198 7.55 48.54 -26.15
CA LYS A 198 8.33 47.77 -27.14
C LYS A 198 7.54 46.55 -27.63
N ILE A 199 7.55 46.33 -28.95
CA ILE A 199 6.98 45.13 -29.58
C ILE A 199 8.04 44.03 -29.59
N LEU A 200 7.75 42.90 -28.96
CA LEU A 200 8.68 41.79 -28.76
C LEU A 200 8.05 40.47 -29.24
N SER A 201 8.88 39.58 -29.77
CA SER A 201 8.51 38.22 -30.19
C SER A 201 9.35 37.19 -29.44
N ALA A 202 8.96 35.91 -29.53
CA ALA A 202 9.81 34.81 -29.04
C ALA A 202 11.23 34.90 -29.66
N GLY A 203 12.25 34.63 -28.84
CA GLY A 203 13.67 34.75 -29.18
C GLY A 203 14.27 36.16 -29.03
N LYS A 204 13.48 37.18 -28.68
CA LYS A 204 13.98 38.53 -28.36
C LYS A 204 14.33 38.67 -26.88
N MET A 205 15.13 39.69 -26.57
CA MET A 205 15.57 39.98 -25.21
C MET A 205 14.74 41.11 -24.59
N LEU A 206 14.39 40.96 -23.32
CA LEU A 206 13.76 41.95 -22.45
C LEU A 206 14.60 42.05 -21.17
N ASP A 207 15.23 43.20 -20.94
CA ASP A 207 16.08 43.47 -19.77
C ASP A 207 17.13 42.38 -19.47
N GLY A 208 17.74 41.84 -20.52
CA GLY A 208 18.75 40.77 -20.42
C GLY A 208 18.17 39.37 -20.19
N MET A 209 16.85 39.20 -20.31
CA MET A 209 16.16 37.91 -20.27
C MET A 209 15.63 37.56 -21.66
N SER A 210 15.76 36.30 -22.08
CA SER A 210 15.25 35.80 -23.36
C SER A 210 13.78 35.46 -23.26
N ILE A 211 12.98 35.91 -24.22
CA ILE A 211 11.57 35.47 -24.33
C ILE A 211 11.56 34.08 -24.95
N THR A 212 11.26 33.07 -24.14
CA THR A 212 11.24 31.66 -24.57
C THR A 212 9.87 31.23 -25.10
N GLY A 213 8.81 31.93 -24.73
CA GLY A 213 7.46 31.67 -25.24
C GLY A 213 6.47 32.77 -24.89
N ILE A 214 5.45 32.93 -25.73
CA ILE A 214 4.36 33.87 -25.55
C ILE A 214 3.05 33.06 -25.66
N THR A 215 2.17 33.24 -24.68
CA THR A 215 0.83 32.66 -24.65
C THR A 215 -0.17 33.72 -24.23
N THR A 216 -1.46 33.44 -24.43
CA THR A 216 -2.56 34.40 -24.19
C THR A 216 -2.65 34.89 -22.75
N LYS A 217 -2.04 34.18 -21.81
CA LYS A 217 -2.06 34.54 -20.39
C LYS A 217 -0.68 34.77 -19.79
N GLU A 218 0.38 34.25 -20.42
CA GLU A 218 1.72 34.21 -19.83
C GLU A 218 2.81 34.48 -20.88
N ILE A 219 3.86 35.18 -20.47
CA ILE A 219 5.07 35.40 -21.25
C ILE A 219 6.22 34.78 -20.47
N PHE A 220 6.91 33.82 -21.08
CA PHE A 220 8.03 33.12 -20.45
C PHE A 220 9.34 33.83 -20.74
N LEU A 221 10.09 34.12 -19.68
CA LEU A 221 11.40 34.74 -19.73
C LEU A 221 12.44 33.75 -19.20
N GLU A 222 13.66 33.81 -19.72
CA GLU A 222 14.77 33.01 -19.21
C GLU A 222 16.04 33.87 -19.09
N LYS A 223 16.72 33.77 -17.95
CA LYS A 223 18.02 34.41 -17.72
C LYS A 223 18.97 33.43 -17.05
N ASP A 224 20.09 33.14 -17.71
CA ASP A 224 21.16 32.29 -17.17
C ASP A 224 20.65 30.92 -16.66
N GLY A 225 19.66 30.33 -17.36
CA GLY A 225 19.05 29.04 -17.03
C GLY A 225 17.90 29.09 -16.00
N VAL A 226 17.56 30.27 -15.49
CA VAL A 226 16.41 30.51 -14.58
C VAL A 226 15.22 31.00 -15.40
N LYS A 227 14.04 30.42 -15.16
CA LYS A 227 12.76 30.70 -15.87
C LYS A 227 11.72 31.37 -15.00
#